data_AF-A0A060C714-F1
#
_entry.id   AF-A0A060C714-F1
#
_cell.length_a   1.000
_cell.length_b   1.000
_cell.length_c   1.000
_cell.angle_alpha   90.00
_cell.angle_beta   90.00
_cell.angle_gamma   90.00
#
_symmetry.space_group_name_H-M   'P 1'
#
loop_
_entity.id
_entity.type
_entity.pdbx_description
1 polymer ?
#
loop_
_entity_poly.entity_id
_entity_poly.type
_entity_poly.pdbx_seq_one_letter_code
_entity_poly.pdbx_strand_id
1 'polypeptide(L)'
;MAEAMGRQIRPGSIVLMHANGRGKHTAEALRLLIPALRAKGYRFVTVSELLAAGRPVIADTCYSLKPGDTRVYDEAARSGKRILGPR
;
A
#
# COMPACT_ATOMS: atom_id res chain seq x y z
N MET A 1 -5.73 1.13 -12.60
CA MET A 1 -5.28 0.85 -11.22
C MET A 1 -4.27 -0.30 -11.18
N ALA A 2 -4.64 -1.52 -11.55
CA ALA A 2 -3.76 -2.71 -11.48
C ALA A 2 -2.41 -2.53 -12.20
N GLU A 3 -2.41 -2.00 -13.43
CA GLU A 3 -1.17 -1.69 -14.18
C GLU A 3 -0.21 -0.76 -13.43
N ALA A 4 -0.73 0.35 -12.89
CA ALA A 4 0.07 1.31 -12.15
C ALA A 4 0.65 0.73 -10.84
N MET A 5 -0.09 -0.18 -10.19
CA MET A 5 0.40 -0.94 -9.04
C MET A 5 1.50 -1.91 -9.46
N GLY A 6 1.28 -2.68 -10.52
CA GLY A 6 2.21 -3.70 -11.01
C GLY A 6 3.58 -3.15 -11.43
N ARG A 7 3.68 -1.87 -11.78
CA ARG A 7 4.96 -1.17 -12.06
C ARG A 7 5.73 -0.75 -10.81
N GLN A 8 5.04 -0.58 -9.68
CA GLN A 8 5.65 -0.10 -8.41
C GLN A 8 5.96 -1.25 -7.44
N ILE A 9 5.32 -2.40 -7.61
CA ILE A 9 5.53 -3.57 -6.76
C ILE A 9 6.92 -4.17 -7.03
N ARG A 10 7.64 -4.43 -5.95
CA ARG A 10 8.97 -5.06 -5.91
C ARG A 10 8.98 -6.17 -4.86
N PRO A 11 9.97 -7.08 -4.87
CA PRO A 11 10.13 -8.07 -3.79
C PRO A 11 10.15 -7.38 -2.43
N GLY A 12 9.31 -7.85 -1.51
CA GLY A 12 9.13 -7.27 -0.17
C GLY A 12 8.12 -6.12 -0.08
N SER A 13 7.44 -5.73 -1.15
CA SER A 13 6.35 -4.75 -1.09
C SER A 13 5.17 -5.22 -0.23
N ILE A 14 4.70 -4.35 0.66
CA ILE A 14 3.36 -4.43 1.27
C ILE A 14 2.42 -3.57 0.44
N VAL A 15 1.31 -4.16 -0.05
CA VAL A 15 0.35 -3.47 -0.90
C VAL A 15 -0.90 -3.14 -0.09
N LEU A 16 -1.13 -1.84 0.16
CA LEU A 16 -2.30 -1.37 0.89
C LEU A 16 -3.52 -1.25 -0.05
N MET A 17 -4.61 -1.94 0.30
CA MET A 17 -5.90 -1.87 -0.41
C MET A 17 -7.05 -1.79 0.60
N HIS A 18 -8.21 -1.29 0.16
CA HIS A 18 -9.39 -1.18 1.02
C HIS A 18 -10.51 -2.11 0.53
N ALA A 19 -11.06 -2.93 1.41
CA ALA A 19 -12.21 -3.79 1.12
C ALA A 19 -13.39 -3.52 2.08
N ASN A 20 -13.49 -2.28 2.56
CA ASN A 20 -14.46 -1.82 3.57
C ASN A 20 -15.60 -0.96 2.98
N GLY A 21 -16.00 -1.24 1.74
CA GLY A 21 -17.02 -0.46 1.02
C GLY A 21 -16.52 0.87 0.42
N ARG A 22 -15.29 1.32 0.74
CA ARG A 22 -14.67 2.52 0.13
C ARG A 22 -13.66 2.21 -0.98
N GLY A 23 -13.27 0.95 -1.15
CA GLY A 23 -12.31 0.52 -2.15
C GLY A 23 -12.92 0.36 -3.53
N LYS A 24 -13.24 1.48 -4.20
CA LYS A 24 -13.71 1.47 -5.59
C LYS A 24 -12.76 0.63 -6.47
N HIS A 25 -13.32 -0.31 -7.23
CA HIS A 25 -12.61 -1.19 -8.15
C HIS A 25 -11.56 -2.14 -7.53
N THR A 26 -11.55 -2.33 -6.21
CA THR A 26 -10.57 -3.21 -5.55
C THR A 26 -10.71 -4.66 -6.02
N ALA A 27 -11.94 -5.16 -6.14
CA ALA A 27 -12.18 -6.53 -6.57
C ALA A 27 -11.72 -6.78 -8.02
N GLU A 28 -12.01 -5.84 -8.93
CA GLU A 28 -11.63 -5.87 -10.33
C GLU A 28 -10.11 -5.80 -10.49
N ALA A 29 -9.44 -4.94 -9.72
CA ALA A 29 -7.98 -4.86 -9.76
C ALA A 29 -7.31 -6.13 -9.21
N LEU A 30 -7.83 -6.73 -8.13
CA LEU A 30 -7.28 -7.98 -7.59
C LEU A 30 -7.36 -9.12 -8.61
N ARG A 31 -8.46 -9.23 -9.37
CA ARG A 31 -8.62 -10.24 -10.44
C ARG A 31 -7.55 -10.14 -11.52
N LEU A 32 -7.06 -8.95 -11.82
CA LEU A 32 -5.98 -8.73 -12.80
C LEU A 32 -4.58 -8.84 -12.18
N LEU A 33 -4.39 -8.26 -11.01
CA LEU A 33 -3.07 -8.09 -10.40
C LEU A 33 -2.50 -9.38 -9.83
N ILE A 34 -3.33 -10.21 -9.17
CA ILE A 34 -2.88 -11.48 -8.58
C ILE A 34 -2.26 -12.43 -9.60
N PRO A 35 -2.93 -12.78 -10.72
CA PRO A 35 -2.34 -13.69 -11.71
C PRO A 35 -1.10 -13.09 -12.38
N ALA A 36 -1.10 -11.79 -12.68
CA ALA A 36 0.05 -11.11 -13.27
C ALA A 36 1.29 -11.15 -12.35
N LEU A 37 1.10 -10.97 -11.03
CA LEU A 37 2.20 -11.08 -10.06
C LEU A 37 2.66 -12.53 -9.88
N ARG A 38 1.74 -13.51 -9.85
CA ARG A 38 2.13 -14.94 -9.81
C ARG A 38 2.96 -15.33 -11.03
N ALA A 39 2.58 -14.88 -12.23
CA ALA A 39 3.32 -15.12 -13.46
C ALA A 39 4.73 -14.51 -13.44
N LYS A 40 4.93 -13.43 -12.69
CA LYS A 40 6.24 -12.80 -12.45
C LYS A 40 7.06 -13.48 -11.33
N GLY A 41 6.57 -14.59 -10.76
CA GLY A 41 7.27 -15.35 -9.71
C GLY A 41 7.07 -14.83 -8.29
N TYR A 42 6.13 -13.91 -8.06
CA TYR A 42 5.82 -13.45 -6.71
C TYR A 42 5.07 -14.51 -5.90
N ARG A 43 5.38 -14.57 -4.61
CA ARG A 43 4.60 -15.30 -3.60
C ARG A 43 3.82 -14.30 -2.75
N PHE A 44 2.55 -14.59 -2.51
CA PHE A 44 1.72 -13.83 -1.58
C PHE A 44 1.86 -14.45 -0.20
N VAL A 45 2.23 -13.62 0.76
CA VAL A 45 2.44 -14.00 2.17
C VAL A 45 1.73 -12.99 3.06
N THR A 46 1.47 -13.38 4.30
CA THR A 46 1.04 -12.47 5.35
C THR A 46 2.17 -11.50 5.73
N VAL A 47 1.82 -10.41 6.43
CA VAL A 47 2.82 -9.45 6.93
C VAL A 47 3.79 -10.12 7.90
N SER A 48 3.30 -11.00 8.78
CA SER A 48 4.15 -11.71 9.75
C SER A 48 5.17 -12.61 9.07
N GLU A 49 4.77 -13.34 8.02
CA GLU A 49 5.68 -14.17 7.22
C GLU A 49 6.72 -13.32 6.48
N LEU A 50 6.31 -12.18 5.91
CA LEU A 50 7.23 -11.25 5.26
C LEU A 50 8.28 -10.73 6.24
N LEU A 51 7.86 -10.30 7.43
CA LEU A 51 8.76 -9.78 8.46
C LEU A 51 9.69 -10.86 9.03
N ALA A 52 9.26 -12.12 9.06
CA ALA A 52 10.11 -13.25 9.46
C ALA A 52 11.13 -13.64 8.37
N ALA A 53 10.83 -13.36 7.10
CA ALA A 53 11.69 -13.74 5.96
C ALA A 53 12.91 -12.81 5.77
N GLY A 54 13.03 -11.73 6.52
CA GLY A 54 14.14 -10.78 6.38
C GLY A 54 14.26 -9.82 7.55
N ARG A 55 15.20 -8.87 7.45
CA ARG A 55 15.40 -7.84 8.47
C ARG A 55 14.66 -6.54 8.06
N PRO A 56 13.64 -6.11 8.80
CA PRO A 56 12.95 -4.85 8.50
C PRO A 56 13.89 -3.66 8.71
N VAL A 57 13.75 -2.66 7.85
CA VAL A 57 14.36 -1.33 8.04
C VAL A 57 13.26 -0.43 8.62
N ILE A 58 13.50 0.08 9.82
CA ILE A 58 12.56 0.98 10.51
C ILE A 58 12.87 2.40 10.06
N ALA A 59 11.89 3.06 9.46
CA ALA A 59 11.97 4.49 9.17
C ALA A 59 11.68 5.30 10.44
N ASP A 60 12.41 6.40 10.62
CA ASP A 60 12.18 7.40 11.67
C ASP A 60 10.94 8.27 11.41
N THR A 61 10.47 8.27 10.16
CA THR A 61 9.36 9.07 9.67
C THR A 61 8.36 8.19 8.92
N CYS A 62 7.07 8.44 9.12
CA CYS A 62 6.02 7.82 8.31
C CYS A 62 6.01 8.49 6.93
N TYR A 63 6.01 7.69 5.88
CA TYR A 63 5.81 8.14 4.50
C TYR A 63 5.14 7.03 3.68
N SER A 64 4.49 7.40 2.57
CA SER A 64 3.82 6.44 1.68
C SER A 64 4.79 5.88 0.63
N LEU A 65 5.57 6.74 0.01
CA LEU A 65 6.50 6.46 -1.09
C LEU A 65 7.87 7.10 -0.86
N LYS A 66 7.92 8.34 -0.33
CA LYS A 66 9.17 9.05 -0.04
C LYS A 66 9.04 9.98 1.16
N PRO A 67 10.14 10.26 1.90
CA PRO A 67 10.11 11.15 3.06
C PRO A 67 9.36 12.47 2.78
N GLY A 68 8.40 12.79 3.66
CA GLY A 68 7.62 14.03 3.61
C GLY A 68 6.37 14.02 2.73
N ASP A 69 6.07 12.94 2.00
CA ASP A 69 4.88 12.86 1.14
C ASP A 69 3.55 12.78 1.89
N THR A 70 3.56 12.31 3.14
CA THR A 70 2.39 12.30 4.01
C THR A 70 2.28 13.51 4.92
N ARG A 71 3.21 14.48 4.83
CA ARG A 71 3.28 15.61 5.77
C ARG A 71 1.95 16.33 5.94
N VAL A 72 1.20 16.52 4.86
CA VAL A 72 -0.12 17.17 4.89
C VAL A 72 -1.12 16.39 5.73
N TYR A 73 -1.10 15.05 5.66
CA TYR A 73 -1.94 14.18 6.49
C TYR A 73 -1.45 14.13 7.94
N ASP A 74 -0.13 14.12 8.15
CA ASP A 74 0.48 14.13 9.48
C ASP A 74 0.14 15.42 10.25
N GLU A 75 0.23 16.57 9.57
CA GLU A 75 -0.14 17.87 10.13
C GLU A 75 -1.64 17.94 10.45
N ALA A 76 -2.49 17.46 9.54
CA ALA A 76 -3.93 17.44 9.79
C ALA A 76 -4.34 16.51 10.94
N ALA A 77 -3.71 15.34 11.05
CA ALA A 77 -3.94 14.42 12.16
C ALA A 77 -3.57 15.08 13.50
N ARG A 78 -2.47 15.85 13.53
CA ARG A 78 -2.05 16.60 14.73
C ARG A 78 -2.98 17.77 15.07
N SER A 79 -3.47 18.48 14.05
CA SER A 79 -4.24 19.72 14.25
C SER A 79 -5.76 19.51 14.27
N GLY A 80 -6.24 18.28 14.13
CA GLY A 80 -7.68 17.97 13.98
C GLY A 80 -8.30 18.48 12.68
N LYS A 81 -7.48 18.90 11.70
CA LYS A 81 -7.95 19.45 10.42
C LYS A 81 -8.37 18.33 9.49
N ARG A 82 -9.52 18.47 8.83
CA ARG A 82 -9.99 17.51 7.83
C ARG A 82 -9.33 17.81 6.46
N ILE A 83 -8.70 16.80 5.87
CA ILE A 83 -8.00 16.90 4.56
C ILE A 83 -8.91 16.52 3.39
N LEU A 84 -9.75 15.49 3.60
CA LEU A 84 -10.63 14.97 2.56
C LEU A 84 -11.95 15.72 2.59
N GLY A 85 -12.42 16.18 1.41
CA GLY A 85 -13.64 16.98 1.25
C GLY A 85 -14.93 16.29 1.74
N PRO A 86 -16.09 16.97 1.67
CA PRO A 86 -17.36 16.37 2.05
C PRO A 86 -17.61 15.08 1.24
N ARG A 87 -18.22 14.08 1.90
CA ARG A 87 -18.47 12.75 1.33
C ARG A 87 -19.48 12.81 0.18
#